data_AF-A0A2V6RPM0-F1
#
_entry.id   AF-A0A2V6RPM0-F1
#
_cell.length_a   1.000
_cell.length_b   1.000
_cell.length_c   1.000
_cell.angle_alpha   90.00
_cell.angle_beta   90.00
_cell.angle_gamma   90.00
#
_symmetry.space_group_name_H-M   'P 1'
#
loop_
_entity.id
_entity.type
_entity.pdbx_description
1 polymer ?
#
loop_
_entity_poly.entity_id
_entity_poly.type
_entity_poly.pdbx_seq_one_letter_code
_entity_poly.pdbx_strand_id
1 'polypeptide(L)'
;MIPATSPPAASVISQGKTWPVFQPATQSSSTNFRVTSTLGCTLQETKRATSGSCAYVEKIAAASSITGRRRRSRSVSMTSGGFMARCRSRASSSPPPEDSALRECLSSVPELGRMRCVNVELPYGETTLTATLPSRTRTLSNVEATTLAPLEDLGAAVRAALAAPRGLPRIGELVRPGAGVTIAFDDATVASYGPIRSVAIEAVLEELEAAGVPRTRVTLICANALHRKLRPAELARILGEDLVREFGPRLVCHDAEDQAAIVDLGRTPEHGYPVEVHRLVAESDLTVYVNARYNRGFNGGWKSVCVGLSTYDSIKVTHTPDGMSMSVHGNRMHEVLDEMGRHLERRVGRRVFKIDTLLADPWRPAKVVAGSVDATRRELLGDVARMFPARRGQAGERFDVLVYGVPDTSPYAVFSHVNPILTLVSSGLGYLGGLAEAAGSPGCTVIMATPVPDRWDRATHPSYPEVWERVLPVTRDPYEIMRRFADDFARRPAYLEAYRARFGFHPVHGILAVYPLKRLQHVGRVIVAGPQDPEIPRHVGFDTAPSVEEAVARAAARHGRDCAIAYVRQPVLPHPS
;
A
#
# COMPACT_ATOMS: atom_id res chain seq x y z
N MET A 1 57.03 -25.70 3.32
CA MET A 1 57.87 -24.50 3.08
C MET A 1 57.02 -23.27 3.40
N ILE A 2 57.55 -22.47 4.31
CA ILE A 2 57.08 -21.23 4.98
C ILE A 2 56.86 -20.07 3.96
N PRO A 3 56.06 -18.99 4.22
CA PRO A 3 54.93 -18.81 5.15
C PRO A 3 53.78 -17.89 4.65
N ALA A 4 52.80 -17.75 5.55
CA ALA A 4 51.75 -16.74 5.64
C ALA A 4 52.23 -15.28 5.72
N THR A 5 51.35 -14.38 5.27
CA THR A 5 51.38 -12.93 5.60
C THR A 5 49.97 -12.43 5.92
N SER A 6 49.75 -12.04 7.17
CA SER A 6 48.58 -11.30 7.66
C SER A 6 48.67 -9.81 7.28
N PRO A 7 47.55 -9.10 7.04
CA PRO A 7 47.50 -7.64 7.12
C PRO A 7 47.01 -7.15 8.50
N PRO A 8 47.30 -5.88 8.87
CA PRO A 8 47.38 -5.44 10.26
C PRO A 8 46.05 -4.96 10.85
N ALA A 9 45.99 -5.03 12.18
CA ALA A 9 44.99 -4.42 13.03
C ALA A 9 45.03 -2.88 12.90
N ALA A 10 43.86 -2.27 12.67
CA ALA A 10 43.67 -0.83 12.81
C ALA A 10 42.92 -0.54 14.12
N SER A 11 43.58 0.28 14.92
CA SER A 11 43.23 0.73 16.26
C SER A 11 41.92 1.52 16.35
N VAL A 12 41.16 1.20 17.39
CA VAL A 12 40.07 1.97 17.97
C VAL A 12 40.57 3.37 18.37
N ILE A 13 39.94 4.42 17.84
CA ILE A 13 39.92 5.75 18.47
C ILE A 13 38.46 6.09 18.74
N SER A 14 38.11 6.00 20.01
CA SER A 14 36.87 6.52 20.57
C SER A 14 36.89 8.04 20.57
N GLN A 15 35.93 8.68 19.91
CA GLN A 15 35.51 10.03 20.27
C GLN A 15 34.04 10.00 20.66
N GLY A 16 33.82 10.04 21.97
CA GLY A 16 32.51 10.18 22.57
C GLY A 16 31.91 11.54 22.23
N LYS A 17 30.68 11.53 21.72
CA LYS A 17 29.77 12.65 21.84
C LYS A 17 28.62 12.20 22.73
N THR A 18 28.74 12.60 23.99
CA THR A 18 27.69 12.56 25.01
C THR A 18 26.53 13.44 24.56
N TRP A 19 25.35 12.84 24.39
CA TRP A 19 24.08 13.58 24.31
C TRP A 19 23.52 13.73 25.73
N PRO A 20 22.98 14.90 26.11
CA PRO A 20 22.57 15.15 27.48
C PRO A 20 21.36 14.30 27.88
N VAL A 21 21.52 13.64 29.03
CA VAL A 21 20.50 12.94 29.80
C VAL A 21 19.46 13.94 30.28
N PHE A 22 18.21 13.79 29.87
CA PHE A 22 17.08 14.44 30.52
C PHE A 22 16.62 13.57 31.70
N GLN A 23 16.74 14.10 32.92
CA GLN A 23 16.07 13.52 34.10
C GLN A 23 14.60 13.94 34.13
N PRO A 24 13.68 13.05 34.55
CA PRO A 24 12.25 13.36 34.62
C PRO A 24 11.93 14.17 35.89
N ALA A 25 11.18 15.25 35.73
CA ALA A 25 10.54 15.95 36.83
C ALA A 25 9.21 15.25 37.17
N THR A 26 9.03 14.94 38.46
CA THR A 26 7.83 14.35 39.04
C THR A 26 6.75 15.39 39.38
N GLN A 27 5.49 14.97 39.28
CA GLN A 27 4.26 15.39 39.99
C GLN A 27 3.37 16.53 39.45
N SER A 28 2.20 16.07 38.96
CA SER A 28 0.84 16.37 39.46
C SER A 28 0.03 17.59 39.01
N SER A 29 -1.26 17.28 38.80
CA SER A 29 -2.47 18.11 38.87
C SER A 29 -2.94 18.90 37.62
N SER A 30 -4.07 18.39 37.11
CA SER A 30 -5.20 19.06 36.45
C SER A 30 -5.18 20.60 36.35
N THR A 31 -5.34 21.15 35.13
CA THR A 31 -6.47 22.04 34.78
C THR A 31 -6.58 22.26 33.26
N ASN A 32 -7.82 22.47 32.81
CA ASN A 32 -8.27 22.75 31.44
C ASN A 32 -7.47 23.85 30.71
N PHE A 33 -7.10 23.61 29.45
CA PHE A 33 -6.62 24.65 28.54
C PHE A 33 -7.53 24.82 27.32
N ARG A 34 -8.00 26.06 27.16
CA ARG A 34 -8.72 26.59 26.01
C ARG A 34 -7.67 27.13 25.04
N VAL A 35 -7.64 26.62 23.80
CA VAL A 35 -6.69 27.05 22.77
C VAL A 35 -7.23 28.30 22.06
N THR A 36 -6.53 29.42 22.22
CA THR A 36 -6.61 30.58 21.31
C THR A 36 -5.28 30.69 20.57
N SER A 37 -5.34 30.61 19.24
CA SER A 37 -4.20 30.72 18.35
C SER A 37 -3.87 32.19 18.07
N THR A 38 -2.61 32.58 18.33
CA THR A 38 -2.04 33.84 17.86
C THR A 38 -0.71 33.50 17.19
N LEU A 39 -0.69 33.55 15.86
CA LEU A 39 0.52 33.43 15.04
C LEU A 39 1.27 34.76 15.07
N GLY A 40 2.41 34.80 15.76
CA GLY A 40 3.43 35.83 15.63
C GLY A 40 4.52 35.36 14.69
N CYS A 41 4.66 36.03 13.54
CA CYS A 41 5.70 35.78 12.55
C CYS A 41 6.83 36.79 12.76
N THR A 42 8.03 36.31 13.09
CA THR A 42 9.28 37.09 13.11
C THR A 42 10.12 36.70 11.91
N LEU A 43 10.16 37.59 10.91
CA LEU A 43 11.08 37.57 9.78
C LEU A 43 12.37 38.31 10.18
N GLN A 44 13.50 37.61 10.17
CA GLN A 44 14.83 38.22 10.20
C GLN A 44 15.35 38.37 8.78
N GLU A 45 15.59 39.62 8.39
CA GLU A 45 16.27 40.01 7.16
C GLU A 45 17.76 39.63 7.20
N THR A 46 18.28 39.08 6.11
CA THR A 46 19.69 39.26 5.74
C THR A 46 19.80 39.59 4.26
N LYS A 47 20.23 40.83 3.98
CA LYS A 47 20.63 41.32 2.66
C LYS A 47 22.05 40.86 2.35
N ARG A 48 22.28 40.38 1.12
CA ARG A 48 23.48 40.70 0.32
C ARG A 48 23.15 40.57 -1.17
N ALA A 49 23.52 41.62 -1.90
CA ALA A 49 23.31 41.83 -3.32
C ALA A 49 24.58 41.49 -4.13
N THR A 50 24.40 41.07 -5.39
CA THR A 50 25.13 41.41 -6.64
C THR A 50 24.70 40.39 -7.71
N SER A 51 23.84 40.73 -8.67
CA SER A 51 24.10 41.39 -9.97
C SER A 51 24.16 40.39 -11.12
N GLY A 52 23.29 40.52 -12.13
CA GLY A 52 23.35 39.78 -13.39
C GLY A 52 22.00 39.72 -14.10
N SER A 53 21.80 40.62 -15.06
CA SER A 53 20.58 40.90 -15.82
C SER A 53 20.09 39.75 -16.73
N CYS A 54 18.78 39.61 -16.89
CA CYS A 54 18.12 39.77 -18.20
C CYS A 54 16.60 39.90 -17.99
N ALA A 55 16.02 40.95 -18.56
CA ALA A 55 14.61 41.32 -18.46
C ALA A 55 13.79 40.69 -19.58
N TYR A 56 12.54 40.30 -19.28
CA TYR A 56 11.42 40.47 -20.20
C TYR A 56 10.13 40.63 -19.38
N VAL A 57 9.53 41.80 -19.45
CA VAL A 57 8.23 42.18 -18.86
C VAL A 57 7.48 42.95 -19.94
N GLU A 58 6.22 42.57 -20.18
CA GLU A 58 5.11 43.48 -20.50
C GLU A 58 3.80 42.68 -20.30
N LYS A 59 3.05 42.93 -19.21
CA LYS A 59 1.94 43.90 -19.05
C LYS A 59 0.70 43.57 -19.91
N ILE A 60 -0.42 43.33 -19.24
CA ILE A 60 -1.67 44.10 -19.39
C ILE A 60 -2.39 44.07 -18.01
N ALA A 61 -2.83 45.25 -17.57
CA ALA A 61 -3.70 45.49 -16.42
C ALA A 61 -4.76 46.53 -16.82
N ALA A 62 -5.80 46.63 -15.98
CA ALA A 62 -6.96 47.56 -15.99
C ALA A 62 -8.22 46.98 -16.65
N ALA A 63 -9.44 47.10 -16.11
CA ALA A 63 -10.04 47.86 -15.01
C ALA A 63 -11.35 47.11 -14.58
N SER A 64 -12.10 47.33 -13.49
CA SER A 64 -12.46 48.56 -12.78
C SER A 64 -12.99 48.24 -11.38
N SER A 65 -12.70 49.14 -10.46
CA SER A 65 -13.27 49.37 -9.13
C SER A 65 -14.76 49.74 -9.14
N ILE A 66 -15.49 49.49 -8.05
CA ILE A 66 -16.48 50.44 -7.47
C ILE A 66 -16.67 50.19 -5.95
N THR A 67 -16.24 51.21 -5.19
CA THR A 67 -16.68 51.75 -3.90
C THR A 67 -17.08 50.86 -2.72
N GLY A 68 -16.41 51.10 -1.59
CA GLY A 68 -16.78 50.55 -0.28
C GLY A 68 -17.65 51.45 0.59
N ARG A 69 -17.99 50.94 1.78
CA ARG A 69 -18.15 51.72 3.03
C ARG A 69 -18.24 50.78 4.23
N ARG A 70 -17.28 50.90 5.16
CA ARG A 70 -17.41 50.43 6.55
C ARG A 70 -18.25 51.44 7.34
N ARG A 71 -19.18 50.97 8.18
CA ARG A 71 -19.51 51.64 9.46
C ARG A 71 -20.02 50.63 10.50
N ARG A 72 -19.66 50.94 11.74
CA ARG A 72 -19.74 50.15 12.97
C ARG A 72 -21.16 50.03 13.55
N SER A 73 -21.35 48.90 14.24
CA SER A 73 -22.10 48.63 15.49
C SER A 73 -23.25 49.54 15.93
N ARG A 74 -24.40 48.92 16.24
CA ARG A 74 -25.12 49.09 17.52
C ARG A 74 -26.15 47.96 17.71
N SER A 75 -26.08 47.33 18.87
CA SER A 75 -27.08 46.45 19.47
C SER A 75 -28.14 47.27 20.20
N VAL A 76 -29.44 46.98 20.03
CA VAL A 76 -30.50 47.15 21.04
C VAL A 76 -31.62 46.13 20.79
N SER A 77 -32.15 45.58 21.88
CA SER A 77 -33.13 44.51 22.01
C SER A 77 -34.61 44.96 21.93
N MET A 78 -35.45 44.00 21.52
CA MET A 78 -36.84 43.69 21.92
C MET A 78 -37.93 44.78 21.93
N THR A 79 -39.04 44.51 21.22
CA THR A 79 -40.33 44.14 21.84
C THR A 79 -41.37 43.69 20.81
N SER A 80 -42.34 42.93 21.32
CA SER A 80 -43.44 42.18 20.74
C SER A 80 -44.49 42.96 19.93
N GLY A 81 -45.12 42.28 18.96
CA GLY A 81 -46.41 42.69 18.40
C GLY A 81 -46.82 41.81 17.21
N GLY A 82 -47.69 40.84 17.46
CA GLY A 82 -48.20 39.94 16.42
C GLY A 82 -49.22 40.60 15.50
N PHE A 83 -49.18 40.24 14.21
CA PHE A 83 -50.31 40.37 13.31
C PHE A 83 -50.28 39.20 12.30
N MET A 84 -51.18 38.24 12.47
CA MET A 84 -51.42 37.18 11.49
C MET A 84 -52.29 37.75 10.36
N ALA A 85 -51.72 37.87 9.16
CA ALA A 85 -52.48 37.98 7.93
C ALA A 85 -52.12 36.80 7.01
N ARG A 86 -53.09 35.91 6.79
CA ARG A 86 -53.00 34.86 5.78
C ARG A 86 -53.06 35.49 4.39
N CYS A 87 -52.01 35.30 3.58
CA CYS A 87 -52.10 35.41 2.13
C CYS A 87 -51.75 34.06 1.51
N ARG A 88 -52.73 33.44 0.86
CA ARG A 88 -52.53 32.31 -0.06
C ARG A 88 -51.95 32.88 -1.35
N SER A 89 -50.78 32.43 -1.78
CA SER A 89 -50.37 32.52 -3.18
C SER A 89 -49.91 31.15 -3.66
N ARG A 90 -50.35 30.81 -4.87
CA ARG A 90 -50.22 29.51 -5.54
C ARG A 90 -48.76 29.18 -5.80
N ALA A 91 -48.31 28.01 -5.35
CA ALA A 91 -47.05 27.43 -5.80
C ALA A 91 -47.22 26.92 -7.24
N SER A 92 -46.61 27.62 -8.21
CA SER A 92 -46.29 27.03 -9.52
C SER A 92 -45.00 26.25 -9.38
N SER A 93 -45.07 24.93 -9.49
CA SER A 93 -43.93 24.02 -9.51
C SER A 93 -43.09 24.28 -10.76
N SER A 94 -41.89 24.84 -10.58
CA SER A 94 -40.79 24.67 -11.54
C SER A 94 -39.81 23.66 -10.94
N PRO A 95 -39.29 22.69 -11.72
CA PRO A 95 -38.29 21.75 -11.22
C PRO A 95 -36.97 22.49 -10.89
N PRO A 96 -36.12 21.92 -10.01
CA PRO A 96 -34.88 22.57 -9.58
C PRO A 96 -33.87 22.71 -10.73
N PRO A 97 -32.86 23.58 -10.61
CA PRO A 97 -31.93 23.95 -11.69
C PRO A 97 -30.96 22.83 -12.13
N GLU A 98 -31.00 21.66 -11.48
CA GLU A 98 -30.08 20.54 -11.76
C GLU A 98 -30.33 19.92 -13.15
N ASP A 99 -31.55 20.00 -13.67
CA ASP A 99 -31.95 19.33 -14.91
C ASP A 99 -31.49 20.08 -16.19
N SER A 100 -31.19 21.38 -16.10
CA SER A 100 -30.76 22.19 -17.26
C SER A 100 -29.25 22.08 -17.54
N ALA A 101 -28.42 22.05 -16.50
CA ALA A 101 -26.98 21.81 -16.63
C ALA A 101 -26.68 20.37 -17.10
N LEU A 102 -27.50 19.40 -16.65
CA LEU A 102 -27.51 18.03 -17.15
C LEU A 102 -27.82 17.95 -18.66
N ARG A 103 -28.78 18.74 -19.16
CA ARG A 103 -29.09 18.81 -20.60
C ARG A 103 -28.01 19.50 -21.44
N GLU A 104 -27.31 20.49 -20.88
CA GLU A 104 -26.23 21.21 -21.57
C GLU A 104 -24.92 20.40 -21.67
N CYS A 105 -24.59 19.55 -20.69
CA CYS A 105 -23.48 18.60 -20.84
C CYS A 105 -23.81 17.50 -21.87
N LEU A 106 -25.05 17.00 -21.88
CA LEU A 106 -25.50 15.94 -22.78
C LEU A 106 -25.76 16.40 -24.23
N SER A 107 -25.85 17.70 -24.50
CA SER A 107 -26.03 18.26 -25.85
C SER A 107 -24.72 18.34 -26.64
N SER A 108 -23.56 18.24 -25.97
CA SER A 108 -22.25 18.16 -26.62
C SER A 108 -21.92 16.76 -27.18
N VAL A 109 -22.73 15.75 -26.86
CA VAL A 109 -22.65 14.38 -27.39
C VAL A 109 -24.08 13.93 -27.80
N PRO A 110 -24.50 14.13 -29.07
CA PRO A 110 -25.89 13.97 -29.52
C PRO A 110 -26.55 12.60 -29.26
N GLU A 111 -25.77 11.57 -28.92
CA GLU A 111 -26.22 10.18 -28.83
C GLU A 111 -26.62 9.70 -27.42
N LEU A 112 -26.35 10.48 -26.35
CA LEU A 112 -26.69 10.11 -24.97
C LEU A 112 -28.04 10.67 -24.48
N GLY A 113 -28.64 11.64 -25.19
CA GLY A 113 -29.85 12.35 -24.76
C GLY A 113 -31.16 11.55 -24.73
N ARG A 114 -31.16 10.25 -25.09
CA ARG A 114 -32.36 9.37 -25.05
C ARG A 114 -32.17 8.10 -24.23
N MET A 115 -31.01 7.90 -23.60
CA MET A 115 -30.71 6.68 -22.84
C MET A 115 -31.02 6.89 -21.36
N ARG A 116 -31.60 5.89 -20.70
CA ARG A 116 -31.66 5.89 -19.23
C ARG A 116 -30.23 5.81 -18.71
N CYS A 117 -29.91 6.61 -17.71
CA CYS A 117 -28.57 6.69 -17.12
C CYS A 117 -28.62 6.44 -15.61
N VAL A 118 -27.47 6.13 -15.04
CA VAL A 118 -27.25 5.96 -13.59
C VAL A 118 -25.97 6.69 -13.20
N ASN A 119 -25.96 7.33 -12.03
CA ASN A 119 -24.76 7.94 -11.48
C ASN A 119 -23.99 6.91 -10.63
N VAL A 120 -22.66 6.92 -10.77
CA VAL A 120 -21.75 6.07 -10.00
C VAL A 120 -20.63 6.91 -9.39
N GLU A 121 -20.13 6.46 -8.24
CA GLU A 121 -19.03 7.10 -7.52
C GLU A 121 -17.73 6.33 -7.76
N LEU A 122 -16.70 7.03 -8.24
CA LEU A 122 -15.39 6.49 -8.58
C LEU A 122 -14.32 7.16 -7.71
N PRO A 123 -13.45 6.39 -7.03
CA PRO A 123 -12.24 6.96 -6.45
C PRO A 123 -11.41 7.68 -7.52
N TYR A 124 -11.03 8.92 -7.28
CA TYR A 124 -10.32 9.74 -8.25
C TYR A 124 -9.19 10.49 -7.54
N GLY A 125 -8.02 9.87 -7.51
CA GLY A 125 -6.91 10.38 -6.71
C GLY A 125 -7.30 10.47 -5.23
N GLU A 126 -7.16 11.65 -4.65
CA GLU A 126 -7.51 11.95 -3.25
C GLU A 126 -8.98 12.32 -3.07
N THR A 127 -9.79 12.30 -4.14
CA THR A 127 -11.21 12.67 -4.09
C THR A 127 -12.09 11.57 -4.68
N THR A 128 -13.38 11.86 -4.83
CA THR A 128 -14.33 11.02 -5.55
C THR A 128 -14.83 11.78 -6.77
N LEU A 129 -15.02 11.07 -7.89
CA LEU A 129 -15.62 11.58 -9.11
C LEU A 129 -16.96 10.88 -9.34
N THR A 130 -18.03 11.67 -9.50
CA THR A 130 -19.33 11.17 -9.95
C THR A 130 -19.34 11.08 -11.47
N ALA A 131 -19.67 9.91 -12.02
CA ALA A 131 -19.82 9.69 -13.45
C ALA A 131 -21.24 9.22 -13.80
N THR A 132 -21.74 9.63 -14.95
CA THR A 132 -23.05 9.21 -15.48
C THR A 132 -22.86 8.12 -16.52
N LEU A 133 -23.29 6.90 -16.21
CA LEU A 133 -23.16 5.73 -17.07
C LEU A 133 -24.51 5.28 -17.65
N PRO A 134 -24.55 4.59 -18.80
CA PRO A 134 -25.78 3.98 -19.30
C PRO A 134 -26.42 3.07 -18.26
N SER A 135 -27.75 3.07 -18.12
CA SER A 135 -28.45 2.30 -17.09
C SER A 135 -28.31 0.78 -17.21
N ARG A 136 -27.85 0.29 -18.37
CA ARG A 136 -27.49 -1.12 -18.57
C ARG A 136 -26.17 -1.52 -17.90
N THR A 137 -25.41 -0.55 -17.38
CA THR A 137 -24.14 -0.80 -16.70
C THR A 137 -24.36 -1.69 -15.48
N ARG A 138 -23.59 -2.76 -15.38
CA ARG A 138 -23.63 -3.67 -14.24
C ARG A 138 -22.60 -3.27 -13.19
N THR A 139 -22.95 -3.44 -11.92
CA THR A 139 -22.02 -3.23 -10.82
C THR A 139 -21.34 -4.54 -10.46
N LEU A 140 -20.01 -4.56 -10.58
CA LEU A 140 -19.14 -5.58 -10.00
C LEU A 140 -18.56 -5.06 -8.68
N SER A 141 -18.14 -5.97 -7.81
CA SER A 141 -17.63 -5.63 -6.49
C SER A 141 -16.18 -6.05 -6.32
N ASN A 142 -15.31 -5.12 -5.93
CA ASN A 142 -13.96 -5.45 -5.45
C ASN A 142 -13.85 -5.38 -3.90
N VAL A 143 -14.97 -5.20 -3.19
CA VAL A 143 -15.03 -5.23 -1.71
C VAL A 143 -15.28 -6.65 -1.17
N GLU A 144 -14.99 -6.88 0.11
CA GLU A 144 -15.43 -8.10 0.80
C GLU A 144 -16.94 -8.30 0.63
N ALA A 145 -17.37 -9.53 0.31
CA ALA A 145 -18.78 -9.90 0.34
C ALA A 145 -19.33 -10.00 1.76
N THR A 146 -18.46 -10.39 2.71
CA THR A 146 -18.77 -10.50 4.13
C THR A 146 -17.72 -9.75 4.93
N THR A 147 -18.14 -8.77 5.73
CA THR A 147 -17.27 -8.09 6.70
C THR A 147 -17.35 -8.82 8.04
N LEU A 148 -16.20 -9.10 8.65
CA LEU A 148 -16.15 -9.69 9.98
C LEU A 148 -16.28 -8.59 11.05
N ALA A 149 -16.89 -8.92 12.18
CA ALA A 149 -16.95 -8.00 13.32
C ALA A 149 -15.55 -7.82 13.94
N PRO A 150 -15.21 -6.62 14.42
CA PRO A 150 -13.98 -6.41 15.17
C PRO A 150 -14.00 -7.18 16.50
N LEU A 151 -12.82 -7.61 16.96
CA LEU A 151 -12.64 -8.20 18.28
C LEU A 151 -12.92 -7.15 19.37
N GLU A 152 -13.61 -7.56 20.43
CA GLU A 152 -13.91 -6.70 21.59
C GLU A 152 -12.66 -6.40 22.42
N ASP A 153 -11.86 -7.44 22.72
CA ASP A 153 -10.58 -7.33 23.41
C ASP A 153 -9.49 -8.01 22.58
N LEU A 154 -8.69 -7.17 21.91
CA LEU A 154 -7.57 -7.63 21.10
C LEU A 154 -6.52 -8.37 21.93
N GLY A 155 -6.18 -7.87 23.13
CA GLY A 155 -5.15 -8.47 23.97
C GLY A 155 -5.56 -9.86 24.46
N ALA A 156 -6.81 -10.02 24.90
CA ALA A 156 -7.36 -11.32 25.26
C ALA A 156 -7.37 -12.30 24.08
N ALA A 157 -7.75 -11.84 22.89
CA ALA A 157 -7.76 -12.66 21.68
C ALA A 157 -6.36 -13.13 21.27
N VAL A 158 -5.35 -12.25 21.33
CA VAL A 158 -3.94 -12.63 21.09
C VAL A 158 -3.48 -13.68 22.10
N ARG A 159 -3.68 -13.45 23.40
CA ARG A 159 -3.30 -14.41 24.45
C ARG A 159 -4.01 -15.75 24.28
N ALA A 160 -5.29 -15.75 23.91
CA ALA A 160 -6.04 -16.98 23.64
C ALA A 160 -5.48 -17.75 22.43
N ALA A 161 -5.08 -17.05 21.36
CA ALA A 161 -4.44 -17.67 20.21
C ALA A 161 -3.08 -18.31 20.58
N LEU A 162 -2.26 -17.62 21.38
CA LEU A 162 -0.97 -18.13 21.88
C LEU A 162 -1.12 -19.30 22.86
N ALA A 163 -2.18 -19.31 23.67
CA ALA A 163 -2.45 -20.40 24.61
C ALA A 163 -2.93 -21.70 23.92
N ALA A 164 -3.47 -21.60 22.70
CA ALA A 164 -4.00 -22.73 21.94
C ALA A 164 -3.47 -22.75 20.48
N PRO A 165 -2.16 -22.90 20.26
CA PRO A 165 -1.56 -22.86 18.93
C PRO A 165 -2.01 -24.02 18.03
N ARG A 166 -2.06 -23.78 16.72
CA ARG A 166 -2.46 -24.76 15.71
C ARG A 166 -1.25 -25.53 15.17
N GLY A 167 -1.21 -26.84 15.43
CA GLY A 167 -0.19 -27.73 14.84
C GLY A 167 1.23 -27.51 15.36
N LEU A 168 1.41 -26.78 16.47
CA LEU A 168 2.65 -26.66 17.24
C LEU A 168 2.32 -26.63 18.74
N PRO A 169 3.26 -26.97 19.62
CA PRO A 169 3.23 -26.62 21.05
C PRO A 169 3.23 -25.11 21.29
N ARG A 170 3.00 -24.70 22.54
CA ARG A 170 3.12 -23.29 22.97
C ARG A 170 4.55 -22.79 22.85
N ILE A 171 4.73 -21.48 22.78
CA ILE A 171 6.06 -20.87 22.63
C ILE A 171 6.97 -21.30 23.78
N GLY A 172 6.44 -21.33 25.02
CA GLY A 172 7.21 -21.76 26.18
C GLY A 172 7.69 -23.22 26.15
N GLU A 173 7.05 -24.08 25.35
CA GLU A 173 7.46 -25.48 25.15
C GLU A 173 8.45 -25.64 23.97
N LEU A 174 8.58 -24.61 23.12
CA LEU A 174 9.48 -24.59 21.97
C LEU A 174 10.86 -23.99 22.30
N VAL A 175 11.01 -23.38 23.47
CA VAL A 175 12.26 -22.74 23.90
C VAL A 175 12.75 -23.30 25.22
N ARG A 176 14.07 -23.20 25.42
CA ARG A 176 14.72 -23.43 26.72
C ARG A 176 15.04 -22.08 27.38
N PRO A 177 15.23 -22.03 28.71
CA PRO A 177 15.71 -20.82 29.36
C PRO A 177 16.98 -20.26 28.69
N GLY A 178 17.00 -18.95 28.46
CA GLY A 178 18.11 -18.25 27.79
C GLY A 178 18.25 -18.47 26.27
N ALA A 179 17.29 -19.14 25.63
CA ALA A 179 17.23 -19.29 24.16
C ALA A 179 17.28 -17.95 23.43
N GLY A 180 17.90 -17.92 22.24
CA GLY A 180 17.87 -16.76 21.35
C GLY A 180 16.62 -16.78 20.47
N VAL A 181 15.83 -15.72 20.46
CA VAL A 181 14.55 -15.67 19.72
C VAL A 181 14.52 -14.48 18.78
N THR A 182 14.05 -14.72 17.55
CA THR A 182 13.74 -13.65 16.61
C THR A 182 12.24 -13.49 16.48
N ILE A 183 11.74 -12.27 16.65
CA ILE A 183 10.37 -11.91 16.36
C ILE A 183 10.37 -11.04 15.09
N ALA A 184 9.94 -11.62 13.99
CA ALA A 184 9.75 -10.93 12.72
C ALA A 184 8.33 -10.36 12.62
N PHE A 185 8.16 -9.24 11.92
CA PHE A 185 6.85 -8.62 11.73
C PHE A 185 6.71 -7.95 10.37
N ASP A 186 5.47 -7.88 9.87
CA ASP A 186 5.16 -7.21 8.61
C ASP A 186 5.54 -5.71 8.64
N ASP A 187 6.09 -5.21 7.53
CA ASP A 187 6.35 -3.79 7.34
C ASP A 187 5.06 -2.95 7.15
N ALA A 188 5.24 -1.65 6.88
CA ALA A 188 4.12 -0.70 6.71
C ALA A 188 3.33 -0.88 5.40
N THR A 189 3.82 -1.67 4.43
CA THR A 189 3.09 -1.95 3.18
C THR A 189 1.89 -2.87 3.42
N VAL A 190 1.90 -3.61 4.53
CA VAL A 190 0.74 -4.35 5.00
C VAL A 190 -0.20 -3.38 5.71
N ALA A 191 -1.28 -3.02 5.00
CA ALA A 191 -2.31 -2.06 5.44
C ALA A 191 -3.07 -2.54 6.69
N SER A 192 -2.45 -2.31 7.83
CA SER A 192 -2.90 -2.58 9.19
C SER A 192 -2.32 -1.47 10.07
N TYR A 193 -3.17 -0.56 10.50
CA TYR A 193 -2.80 0.68 11.23
C TYR A 193 -3.15 0.60 12.72
N GLY A 194 -3.83 -0.47 13.14
CA GLY A 194 -4.09 -0.77 14.53
C GLY A 194 -2.90 -1.38 15.28
N PRO A 195 -3.04 -1.59 16.59
CA PRO A 195 -1.93 -1.99 17.47
C PRO A 195 -1.63 -3.49 17.43
N ILE A 196 -2.12 -4.26 16.43
CA ILE A 196 -1.93 -5.71 16.39
C ILE A 196 -0.46 -6.12 16.48
N ARG A 197 0.44 -5.38 15.82
CA ARG A 197 1.88 -5.69 15.85
C ARG A 197 2.43 -5.60 17.27
N SER A 198 2.20 -4.47 17.95
CA SER A 198 2.71 -4.24 19.29
C SER A 198 2.08 -5.18 20.32
N VAL A 199 0.75 -5.36 20.27
CA VAL A 199 0.02 -6.25 21.18
C VAL A 199 0.48 -7.71 21.02
N ALA A 200 0.70 -8.18 19.79
CA ALA A 200 1.21 -9.53 19.54
C ALA A 200 2.66 -9.69 19.98
N ILE A 201 3.53 -8.70 19.73
CA ILE A 201 4.93 -8.74 20.16
C ILE A 201 5.01 -8.78 21.69
N GLU A 202 4.30 -7.90 22.40
CA GLU A 202 4.32 -7.89 23.88
C GLU A 202 3.80 -9.21 24.46
N ALA A 203 2.72 -9.77 23.93
CA ALA A 203 2.20 -11.06 24.40
C ALA A 203 3.18 -12.22 24.16
N VAL A 204 3.96 -12.19 23.07
CA VAL A 204 5.03 -13.16 22.83
C VAL A 204 6.18 -12.96 23.82
N LEU A 205 6.55 -11.71 24.12
CA LEU A 205 7.60 -11.41 25.11
C LEU A 205 7.22 -11.90 26.50
N GLU A 206 5.96 -11.71 26.93
CA GLU A 206 5.44 -12.23 28.20
C GLU A 206 5.56 -13.76 28.29
N GLU A 207 5.21 -14.49 27.23
CA GLU A 207 5.32 -15.95 27.22
C GLU A 207 6.78 -16.45 27.22
N LEU A 208 7.67 -15.73 26.52
CA LEU A 208 9.11 -16.01 26.51
C LEU A 208 9.75 -15.78 27.88
N GLU A 209 9.40 -14.69 28.56
CA GLU A 209 9.87 -14.38 29.91
C GLU A 209 9.44 -15.46 30.91
N ALA A 210 8.18 -15.89 30.84
CA ALA A 210 7.67 -17.00 31.66
C ALA A 210 8.42 -18.31 31.42
N ALA A 211 8.95 -18.52 30.20
CA ALA A 211 9.80 -19.66 29.85
C ALA A 211 11.30 -19.46 30.17
N GLY A 212 11.67 -18.35 30.84
CA GLY A 212 13.04 -18.05 31.24
C GLY A 212 13.91 -17.47 30.12
N VAL A 213 13.31 -16.92 29.05
CA VAL A 213 14.01 -16.19 27.99
C VAL A 213 13.92 -14.68 28.28
N PRO A 214 15.00 -14.02 28.72
CA PRO A 214 14.95 -12.58 28.98
C PRO A 214 14.82 -11.79 27.67
N ARG A 215 14.14 -10.64 27.69
CA ARG A 215 13.98 -9.78 26.50
C ARG A 215 15.30 -9.45 25.80
N THR A 216 16.42 -9.38 26.53
CA THR A 216 17.77 -9.15 25.98
C THR A 216 18.26 -10.23 25.01
N ARG A 217 17.65 -11.42 25.03
CA ARG A 217 17.88 -12.53 24.08
C ARG A 217 16.94 -12.50 22.88
N VAL A 218 16.07 -11.49 22.78
CA VAL A 218 15.12 -11.31 21.68
C VAL A 218 15.63 -10.25 20.71
N THR A 219 15.49 -10.50 19.42
CA THR A 219 15.72 -9.51 18.34
C THR A 219 14.42 -9.31 17.56
N LEU A 220 14.07 -8.06 17.27
CA LEU A 220 12.94 -7.72 16.41
C LEU A 220 13.44 -7.40 15.01
N ILE A 221 12.78 -7.94 13.98
CA ILE A 221 13.12 -7.68 12.59
C ILE A 221 11.88 -7.32 11.75
N CYS A 222 11.92 -6.15 11.11
CA CYS A 222 10.93 -5.76 10.12
C CYS A 222 11.18 -6.54 8.83
N ALA A 223 10.19 -7.31 8.37
CA ALA A 223 10.26 -8.15 7.19
C ALA A 223 9.90 -7.37 5.91
N ASN A 224 10.72 -6.38 5.57
CA ASN A 224 10.49 -5.47 4.43
C ASN A 224 10.98 -6.01 3.08
N ALA A 225 11.67 -7.15 3.01
CA ALA A 225 12.16 -7.72 1.75
C ALA A 225 12.87 -6.67 0.85
N LEU A 226 12.40 -6.53 -0.40
CA LEU A 226 12.86 -5.56 -1.39
C LEU A 226 12.17 -4.19 -1.27
N HIS A 227 11.27 -4.02 -0.31
CA HIS A 227 10.75 -2.71 0.05
C HIS A 227 11.79 -1.93 0.83
N ARG A 228 11.63 -0.60 0.87
CA ARG A 228 12.50 0.25 1.66
C ARG A 228 12.49 -0.12 3.14
N LYS A 229 13.63 0.10 3.79
CA LYS A 229 13.70 0.09 5.25
C LYS A 229 12.84 1.23 5.82
N LEU A 230 12.28 1.00 7.00
CA LEU A 230 11.56 2.02 7.74
C LEU A 230 12.51 2.84 8.61
N ARG A 231 12.26 4.15 8.68
CA ARG A 231 12.96 5.06 9.59
C ARG A 231 12.51 4.77 11.04
N PRO A 232 13.32 5.10 12.06
CA PRO A 232 12.93 4.90 13.46
C PRO A 232 11.57 5.51 13.83
N ALA A 233 11.27 6.72 13.34
CA ALA A 233 9.98 7.38 13.57
C ALA A 233 8.81 6.67 12.85
N GLU A 234 9.06 6.00 11.73
CA GLU A 234 8.05 5.20 11.01
C GLU A 234 7.83 3.85 11.70
N LEU A 235 8.89 3.21 12.21
CA LEU A 235 8.79 2.03 13.08
C LEU A 235 7.97 2.34 14.33
N ALA A 236 8.20 3.50 14.96
CA ALA A 236 7.44 3.93 16.13
C ALA A 236 5.94 4.10 15.83
N ARG A 237 5.57 4.51 14.61
CA ARG A 237 4.16 4.60 14.20
C ARG A 237 3.48 3.23 14.08
N ILE A 238 4.21 2.17 13.74
CA ILE A 238 3.63 0.82 13.55
C ILE A 238 3.82 -0.13 14.74
N LEU A 239 4.79 0.12 15.62
CA LEU A 239 5.09 -0.68 16.80
C LEU A 239 4.80 0.04 18.13
N GLY A 240 4.67 1.36 18.12
CA GLY A 240 4.70 2.17 19.34
C GLY A 240 6.12 2.55 19.76
N GLU A 241 6.25 3.68 20.44
CA GLU A 241 7.56 4.23 20.84
C GLU A 241 8.29 3.36 21.86
N ASP A 242 7.56 2.66 22.72
CA ASP A 242 8.14 1.89 23.82
C ASP A 242 8.96 0.71 23.32
N LEU A 243 8.41 -0.11 22.41
CA LEU A 243 9.14 -1.20 21.78
C LEU A 243 10.37 -0.69 21.00
N VAL A 244 10.24 0.42 20.26
CA VAL A 244 11.37 0.99 19.51
C VAL A 244 12.49 1.44 20.45
N ARG A 245 12.14 2.09 21.56
CA ARG A 245 13.09 2.58 22.56
C ARG A 245 13.76 1.43 23.32
N GLU A 246 12.99 0.42 23.72
CA GLU A 246 13.47 -0.73 24.48
C GLU A 246 14.43 -1.61 23.67
N PHE A 247 14.06 -1.91 22.42
CA PHE A 247 14.88 -2.79 21.58
C PHE A 247 16.07 -2.05 20.95
N GLY A 248 15.92 -0.77 20.62
CA GLY A 248 16.99 0.07 20.09
C GLY A 248 17.77 -0.64 18.96
N PRO A 249 19.06 -0.98 19.14
CA PRO A 249 19.86 -1.66 18.12
C PRO A 249 19.43 -3.10 17.82
N ARG A 250 18.61 -3.74 18.68
CA ARG A 250 18.01 -5.07 18.46
C ARG A 250 16.71 -5.03 17.69
N LEU A 251 16.25 -3.84 17.26
CA LEU A 251 15.17 -3.67 16.30
C LEU A 251 15.77 -3.25 14.95
N VAL A 252 15.72 -4.15 13.97
CA VAL A 252 16.33 -3.94 12.65
C VAL A 252 15.30 -4.05 11.53
N CYS A 253 15.60 -3.43 10.38
CA CYS A 253 14.92 -3.74 9.12
C CYS A 253 15.79 -4.70 8.31
N HIS A 254 15.15 -5.66 7.65
CA HIS A 254 15.83 -6.58 6.74
C HIS A 254 16.56 -5.82 5.62
N ASP A 255 17.79 -6.26 5.34
CA ASP A 255 18.60 -5.79 4.22
C ASP A 255 18.90 -6.97 3.31
N ALA A 256 18.19 -7.04 2.18
CA ALA A 256 18.33 -8.11 1.19
C ALA A 256 19.73 -8.18 0.56
N GLU A 257 20.53 -7.13 0.69
CA GLU A 257 21.83 -6.97 0.04
C GLU A 257 23.00 -7.12 1.03
N ASP A 258 22.70 -7.31 2.32
CA ASP A 258 23.73 -7.51 3.34
C ASP A 258 24.18 -8.96 3.38
N GLN A 259 25.17 -9.29 2.55
CA GLN A 259 25.74 -10.64 2.46
C GLN A 259 26.21 -11.17 3.83
N ALA A 260 26.64 -10.28 4.73
CA ALA A 260 27.04 -10.67 6.07
C ALA A 260 25.84 -11.02 6.97
N ALA A 261 24.60 -10.73 6.59
CA ALA A 261 23.38 -11.07 7.32
C ALA A 261 22.54 -12.13 6.61
N ILE A 262 22.96 -12.64 5.45
CA ILE A 262 22.24 -13.67 4.67
C ILE A 262 22.89 -15.04 4.86
N VAL A 263 22.05 -16.08 4.81
CA VAL A 263 22.43 -17.50 4.77
C VAL A 263 21.79 -18.14 3.55
N ASP A 264 22.61 -18.80 2.73
CA ASP A 264 22.15 -19.66 1.63
C ASP A 264 21.83 -21.07 2.16
N LEU A 265 20.57 -21.49 2.06
CA LEU A 265 20.09 -22.80 2.47
C LEU A 265 20.11 -23.82 1.32
N GLY A 266 20.68 -23.44 0.17
CA GLY A 266 20.75 -24.20 -1.06
C GLY A 266 19.46 -24.12 -1.86
N ARG A 267 19.27 -25.11 -2.74
CA ARG A 267 18.13 -25.20 -3.64
C ARG A 267 17.12 -26.24 -3.17
N THR A 268 15.84 -25.98 -3.42
CA THR A 268 14.78 -26.95 -3.15
C THR A 268 14.99 -28.21 -4.00
N PRO A 269 14.68 -29.41 -3.46
CA PRO A 269 14.97 -30.66 -4.16
C PRO A 269 14.03 -30.95 -5.35
N GLU A 270 12.79 -30.44 -5.33
CA GLU A 270 11.79 -30.77 -6.36
C GLU A 270 11.98 -29.91 -7.61
N HIS A 271 12.14 -28.58 -7.45
CA HIS A 271 12.23 -27.66 -8.58
C HIS A 271 13.51 -26.80 -8.62
N GLY A 272 14.43 -26.96 -7.67
CA GLY A 272 15.70 -26.25 -7.68
C GLY A 272 15.61 -24.76 -7.33
N TYR A 273 14.56 -24.31 -6.65
CA TYR A 273 14.40 -22.91 -6.26
C TYR A 273 15.46 -22.52 -5.22
N PRO A 274 16.22 -21.42 -5.42
CA PRO A 274 17.18 -20.94 -4.42
C PRO A 274 16.44 -20.45 -3.17
N VAL A 275 16.96 -20.79 -1.99
CA VAL A 275 16.40 -20.37 -0.70
C VAL A 275 17.49 -19.68 0.12
N GLU A 276 17.44 -18.35 0.12
CA GLU A 276 18.28 -17.47 0.92
C GLU A 276 17.40 -16.75 1.95
N VAL A 277 17.89 -16.65 3.18
CA VAL A 277 17.15 -16.02 4.28
C VAL A 277 18.07 -15.25 5.21
N HIS A 278 17.52 -14.28 5.93
CA HIS A 278 18.22 -13.59 6.99
C HIS A 278 18.72 -14.57 8.06
N ARG A 279 19.97 -14.39 8.49
CA ARG A 279 20.69 -15.25 9.43
C ARG A 279 19.97 -15.46 10.74
N LEU A 280 19.31 -14.42 11.25
CA LEU A 280 18.44 -14.52 12.44
C LEU A 280 17.40 -15.63 12.36
N VAL A 281 16.85 -15.92 11.17
CA VAL A 281 15.89 -17.03 10.97
C VAL A 281 16.60 -18.39 11.10
N ALA A 282 17.81 -18.50 10.53
CA ALA A 282 18.56 -19.74 10.51
C ALA A 282 19.21 -20.07 11.88
N GLU A 283 19.59 -19.06 12.65
CA GLU A 283 20.40 -19.24 13.86
C GLU A 283 19.61 -19.15 15.17
N SER A 284 18.46 -18.47 15.19
CA SER A 284 17.64 -18.37 16.40
C SER A 284 17.06 -19.72 16.82
N ASP A 285 17.00 -19.96 18.12
CA ASP A 285 16.37 -21.14 18.71
C ASP A 285 14.87 -21.21 18.39
N LEU A 286 14.23 -20.05 18.23
CA LEU A 286 12.88 -19.92 17.69
C LEU A 286 12.75 -18.67 16.82
N THR A 287 12.02 -18.79 15.71
CA THR A 287 11.53 -17.65 14.94
C THR A 287 10.03 -17.55 15.11
N VAL A 288 9.55 -16.41 15.60
CA VAL A 288 8.14 -16.04 15.66
C VAL A 288 7.86 -14.99 14.59
N TYR A 289 6.82 -15.17 13.78
CA TYR A 289 6.42 -14.19 12.77
C TYR A 289 5.03 -13.62 13.07
N VAL A 290 4.95 -12.30 13.21
CA VAL A 290 3.71 -11.54 13.43
C VAL A 290 3.22 -10.96 12.10
N ASN A 291 2.20 -11.58 11.52
CA ASN A 291 1.48 -11.06 10.36
C ASN A 291 0.31 -10.18 10.81
N ALA A 292 0.38 -8.91 10.45
CA ALA A 292 -0.56 -7.87 10.88
C ALA A 292 -1.86 -7.85 10.07
N ARG A 293 -1.84 -8.45 8.87
CA ARG A 293 -3.01 -8.65 8.01
C ARG A 293 -2.78 -9.75 6.99
N TYR A 294 -3.74 -10.66 6.93
CA TYR A 294 -3.88 -11.64 5.87
C TYR A 294 -4.70 -11.05 4.73
N ASN A 295 -4.03 -10.66 3.64
CA ASN A 295 -4.67 -10.00 2.51
C ASN A 295 -4.97 -10.99 1.37
N ARG A 296 -6.24 -11.41 1.27
CA ARG A 296 -6.71 -12.42 0.29
C ARG A 296 -5.79 -13.65 0.29
N GLY A 297 -5.42 -14.17 -0.88
CA GLY A 297 -4.40 -15.21 -1.01
C GLY A 297 -2.97 -14.68 -1.17
N PHE A 298 -2.73 -13.37 -1.03
CA PHE A 298 -1.42 -12.78 -1.30
C PHE A 298 -0.46 -12.95 -0.12
N ASN A 299 -0.81 -12.38 1.05
CA ASN A 299 0.02 -12.44 2.26
C ASN A 299 -0.22 -13.72 3.07
N GLY A 300 0.55 -13.87 4.16
CA GLY A 300 0.49 -15.02 5.07
C GLY A 300 1.28 -16.22 4.56
N GLY A 301 1.17 -17.36 5.26
CA GLY A 301 1.94 -18.57 4.93
C GLY A 301 3.45 -18.34 4.90
N TRP A 302 4.13 -19.03 4.00
CA TRP A 302 5.58 -18.97 3.83
C TRP A 302 6.09 -17.68 3.18
N LYS A 303 5.22 -16.86 2.56
CA LYS A 303 5.59 -15.54 2.03
C LYS A 303 6.23 -14.65 3.09
N SER A 304 5.75 -14.75 4.33
CA SER A 304 6.28 -13.99 5.46
C SER A 304 7.79 -14.16 5.64
N VAL A 305 8.31 -15.39 5.53
CA VAL A 305 9.73 -15.66 5.74
C VAL A 305 10.47 -15.73 4.41
N CYS A 306 9.99 -16.56 3.47
CA CYS A 306 10.64 -16.81 2.17
C CYS A 306 10.55 -15.64 1.17
N VAL A 307 9.86 -14.56 1.53
CA VAL A 307 9.92 -13.27 0.83
C VAL A 307 10.33 -12.18 1.80
N GLY A 308 9.60 -12.02 2.91
CA GLY A 308 9.80 -10.91 3.86
C GLY A 308 11.23 -10.77 4.41
N LEU A 309 11.96 -11.89 4.53
CA LEU A 309 13.32 -11.97 5.09
C LEU A 309 14.31 -12.60 4.10
N SER A 310 14.02 -12.52 2.80
CA SER A 310 14.82 -13.12 1.72
C SER A 310 15.43 -12.07 0.80
N THR A 311 16.27 -12.53 -0.13
CA THR A 311 16.97 -11.72 -1.12
C THR A 311 16.23 -11.66 -2.45
N TYR A 312 16.69 -10.82 -3.38
CA TYR A 312 16.16 -10.79 -4.74
C TYR A 312 16.25 -12.17 -5.44
N ASP A 313 17.33 -12.91 -5.22
CA ASP A 313 17.54 -14.20 -5.90
C ASP A 313 16.51 -15.27 -5.52
N SER A 314 16.02 -15.26 -4.28
CA SER A 314 14.90 -16.11 -3.85
C SER A 314 13.55 -15.54 -4.30
N ILE A 315 13.37 -14.23 -4.19
CA ILE A 315 12.10 -13.54 -4.44
C ILE A 315 11.70 -13.58 -5.91
N LYS A 316 12.67 -13.48 -6.84
CA LYS A 316 12.41 -13.44 -8.29
C LYS A 316 11.75 -14.70 -8.85
N VAL A 317 11.78 -15.82 -8.12
CA VAL A 317 11.08 -17.07 -8.49
C VAL A 317 9.56 -16.86 -8.53
N THR A 318 9.03 -16.10 -7.57
CA THR A 318 7.59 -15.81 -7.44
C THR A 318 7.21 -14.45 -7.99
N HIS A 319 8.14 -13.50 -8.01
CA HIS A 319 7.90 -12.15 -8.50
C HIS A 319 8.24 -12.07 -9.99
N THR A 320 7.46 -12.80 -10.79
CA THR A 320 7.47 -12.74 -12.25
C THR A 320 6.12 -12.20 -12.73
N PRO A 321 5.96 -11.87 -14.03
CA PRO A 321 4.65 -11.51 -14.56
C PRO A 321 3.58 -12.55 -14.21
N ASP A 322 3.90 -13.85 -14.18
CA ASP A 322 2.93 -14.91 -13.91
C ASP A 322 2.92 -15.47 -12.49
N GLY A 323 3.95 -15.17 -11.69
CA GLY A 323 4.10 -15.77 -10.38
C GLY A 323 3.24 -15.09 -9.30
N MET A 324 3.06 -13.77 -9.36
CA MET A 324 2.30 -13.04 -8.33
C MET A 324 0.80 -13.25 -8.46
N SER A 325 0.16 -13.73 -7.40
CA SER A 325 -1.27 -14.02 -7.40
C SER A 325 -1.94 -13.73 -6.05
N MET A 326 -3.13 -13.11 -6.11
CA MET A 326 -4.02 -12.93 -4.96
C MET A 326 -5.10 -14.02 -4.85
N SER A 327 -5.04 -15.06 -5.69
CA SER A 327 -6.02 -16.15 -5.69
C SER A 327 -6.04 -16.88 -4.36
N VAL A 328 -7.23 -17.18 -3.86
CA VAL A 328 -7.42 -17.94 -2.61
C VAL A 328 -7.26 -19.45 -2.86
N HIS A 329 -7.62 -19.91 -4.05
CA HIS A 329 -7.52 -21.31 -4.48
C HIS A 329 -6.49 -21.46 -5.60
N GLY A 330 -5.76 -22.58 -5.61
CA GLY A 330 -4.77 -22.90 -6.66
C GLY A 330 -3.72 -21.81 -6.86
N ASN A 331 -3.17 -21.29 -5.75
CA ASN A 331 -2.25 -20.17 -5.80
C ASN A 331 -0.82 -20.66 -6.01
N ARG A 332 -0.37 -20.65 -7.28
CA ARG A 332 0.99 -21.02 -7.70
C ARG A 332 2.09 -20.33 -6.88
N MET A 333 1.90 -19.06 -6.51
CA MET A 333 2.86 -18.34 -5.68
C MET A 333 3.11 -19.08 -4.37
N HIS A 334 2.02 -19.51 -3.72
CA HIS A 334 2.11 -20.21 -2.45
C HIS A 334 2.52 -21.66 -2.60
N GLU A 335 2.21 -22.34 -3.71
CA GLU A 335 2.76 -23.68 -3.97
C GLU A 335 4.29 -23.66 -4.00
N VAL A 336 4.88 -22.66 -4.67
CA VAL A 336 6.34 -22.42 -4.67
C VAL A 336 6.84 -22.09 -3.27
N LEU A 337 6.19 -21.16 -2.58
CA LEU A 337 6.61 -20.74 -1.24
C LEU A 337 6.47 -21.86 -0.21
N ASP A 338 5.50 -22.75 -0.35
CA ASP A 338 5.32 -23.91 0.52
C ASP A 338 6.48 -24.90 0.32
N GLU A 339 6.96 -25.11 -0.91
CA GLU A 339 8.17 -25.90 -1.16
C GLU A 339 9.42 -25.26 -0.56
N MET A 340 9.62 -23.96 -0.80
CA MET A 340 10.74 -23.19 -0.23
C MET A 340 10.70 -23.20 1.31
N GLY A 341 9.51 -23.08 1.90
CA GLY A 341 9.27 -23.11 3.33
C GLY A 341 9.58 -24.46 3.97
N ARG A 342 9.09 -25.55 3.38
CA ARG A 342 9.44 -26.92 3.80
C ARG A 342 10.95 -27.15 3.69
N HIS A 343 11.59 -26.64 2.64
CA HIS A 343 13.04 -26.71 2.49
C HIS A 343 13.77 -25.92 3.58
N LEU A 344 13.34 -24.70 3.87
CA LEU A 344 13.87 -23.86 4.93
C LEU A 344 13.81 -24.59 6.28
N GLU A 345 12.65 -25.11 6.69
CA GLU A 345 12.52 -25.83 7.97
C GLU A 345 13.41 -27.07 8.03
N ARG A 346 13.52 -27.84 6.93
CA ARG A 346 14.43 -29.00 6.88
C ARG A 346 15.90 -28.61 7.04
N ARG A 347 16.30 -27.48 6.47
CA ARG A 347 17.71 -27.03 6.51
C ARG A 347 18.09 -26.40 7.84
N VAL A 348 17.16 -25.67 8.45
CA VAL A 348 17.34 -25.04 9.78
C VAL A 348 17.11 -26.04 10.91
N GLY A 349 16.32 -27.10 10.68
CA GLY A 349 15.99 -28.12 11.69
C GLY A 349 15.03 -27.64 12.78
N ARG A 350 14.33 -26.52 12.54
CA ARG A 350 13.40 -25.89 13.50
C ARG A 350 12.15 -25.40 12.77
N ARG A 351 11.05 -25.29 13.51
CA ARG A 351 9.77 -24.81 13.00
C ARG A 351 9.63 -23.31 13.18
N VAL A 352 8.94 -22.64 12.25
CA VAL A 352 8.55 -21.23 12.41
C VAL A 352 7.19 -21.16 13.12
N PHE A 353 7.12 -20.37 14.18
CA PHE A 353 5.87 -20.06 14.87
C PHE A 353 5.25 -18.80 14.27
N LYS A 354 3.94 -18.82 14.03
CA LYS A 354 3.21 -17.77 13.33
C LYS A 354 2.10 -17.21 14.20
N ILE A 355 1.85 -15.92 14.06
CA ILE A 355 0.63 -15.24 14.48
C ILE A 355 0.09 -14.56 13.21
N ASP A 356 -1.03 -15.04 12.68
CA ASP A 356 -1.68 -14.44 11.52
C ASP A 356 -3.01 -13.78 11.91
N THR A 357 -3.32 -12.66 11.26
CA THR A 357 -4.44 -11.78 11.64
C THR A 357 -5.37 -11.52 10.46
N LEU A 358 -6.68 -11.68 10.65
CA LEU A 358 -7.69 -11.07 9.78
C LEU A 358 -8.19 -9.77 10.38
N LEU A 359 -8.43 -8.78 9.52
CA LEU A 359 -8.92 -7.48 9.90
C LEU A 359 -10.42 -7.34 9.62
N ALA A 360 -11.14 -6.69 10.52
CA ALA A 360 -12.49 -6.18 10.28
C ALA A 360 -12.43 -4.92 9.40
N ASP A 361 -11.44 -4.07 9.66
CA ASP A 361 -11.12 -2.85 8.92
C ASP A 361 -9.63 -2.52 9.11
N PRO A 362 -9.06 -1.48 8.45
CA PRO A 362 -7.64 -1.17 8.56
C PRO A 362 -7.10 -0.95 9.98
N TRP A 363 -7.95 -0.73 10.99
CA TRP A 363 -7.56 -0.42 12.37
C TRP A 363 -7.87 -1.55 13.35
N ARG A 364 -8.87 -2.39 13.08
CA ARG A 364 -9.38 -3.36 14.05
C ARG A 364 -9.26 -4.80 13.53
N PRO A 365 -8.54 -5.68 14.25
CA PRO A 365 -8.55 -7.11 13.99
C PRO A 365 -9.93 -7.74 14.21
N ALA A 366 -10.29 -8.68 13.34
CA ALA A 366 -11.48 -9.53 13.46
C ALA A 366 -11.15 -10.93 13.99
N LYS A 367 -9.94 -11.43 13.72
CA LYS A 367 -9.50 -12.77 14.12
C LYS A 367 -7.99 -12.81 14.22
N VAL A 368 -7.48 -13.51 15.23
CA VAL A 368 -6.06 -13.82 15.40
C VAL A 368 -5.91 -15.33 15.58
N VAL A 369 -4.96 -15.94 14.87
CA VAL A 369 -4.65 -17.37 14.97
C VAL A 369 -3.13 -17.52 15.13
N ALA A 370 -2.69 -18.43 15.99
CA ALA A 370 -1.28 -18.73 16.18
C ALA A 370 -0.96 -20.22 15.99
N GLY A 371 0.29 -20.56 15.66
CA GLY A 371 0.75 -21.95 15.48
C GLY A 371 1.74 -22.14 14.34
N SER A 372 1.72 -23.31 13.70
CA SER A 372 2.53 -23.61 12.51
C SER A 372 2.05 -22.81 11.29
N VAL A 373 2.99 -22.48 10.41
CA VAL A 373 2.72 -21.77 9.15
C VAL A 373 1.58 -22.39 8.33
N ASP A 374 1.57 -23.71 8.19
CA ASP A 374 0.58 -24.41 7.37
C ASP A 374 -0.80 -24.46 8.03
N ALA A 375 -0.87 -24.61 9.36
CA ALA A 375 -2.14 -24.72 10.06
C ALA A 375 -2.84 -23.36 10.17
N THR A 376 -2.11 -22.28 10.49
CA THR A 376 -2.69 -20.93 10.55
C THR A 376 -3.17 -20.48 9.17
N ARG A 377 -2.37 -20.73 8.12
CA ARG A 377 -2.73 -20.46 6.72
C ARG A 377 -4.02 -21.19 6.32
N ARG A 378 -4.11 -22.49 6.58
CA ARG A 378 -5.28 -23.30 6.22
C ARG A 378 -6.56 -22.76 6.84
N GLU A 379 -6.50 -22.40 8.13
CA GLU A 379 -7.64 -21.84 8.86
C GLU A 379 -8.07 -20.50 8.26
N LEU A 380 -7.13 -19.55 8.07
CA LEU A 380 -7.45 -18.22 7.56
C LEU A 380 -7.88 -18.24 6.09
N LEU A 381 -7.35 -19.13 5.24
CA LEU A 381 -7.83 -19.26 3.86
C LEU A 381 -9.29 -19.70 3.80
N GLY A 382 -9.76 -20.51 4.75
CA GLY A 382 -11.18 -20.88 4.86
C GLY A 382 -12.08 -19.68 5.15
N ASP A 383 -11.62 -18.74 5.99
CA ASP A 383 -12.33 -17.49 6.27
C ASP A 383 -12.29 -16.53 5.08
N VAL A 384 -11.10 -16.34 4.49
CA VAL A 384 -10.89 -15.47 3.34
C VAL A 384 -11.70 -15.92 2.12
N ALA A 385 -11.83 -17.22 1.88
CA ALA A 385 -12.65 -17.76 0.79
C ALA A 385 -14.13 -17.36 0.92
N ARG A 386 -14.64 -17.26 2.16
CA ARG A 386 -16.00 -16.80 2.45
C ARG A 386 -16.14 -15.29 2.30
N MET A 387 -15.12 -14.52 2.67
CA MET A 387 -15.11 -13.05 2.54
C MET A 387 -14.97 -12.60 1.07
N PHE A 388 -14.21 -13.34 0.26
CA PHE A 388 -13.92 -12.98 -1.12
C PHE A 388 -14.28 -14.11 -2.09
N PRO A 389 -15.57 -14.22 -2.49
CA PRO A 389 -15.97 -15.18 -3.49
C PRO A 389 -15.24 -14.97 -4.82
N ALA A 390 -15.13 -16.04 -5.61
CA ALA A 390 -14.40 -16.03 -6.87
C ALA A 390 -14.90 -14.91 -7.80
N ARG A 391 -13.98 -14.09 -8.33
CA ARG A 391 -14.30 -12.97 -9.23
C ARG A 391 -15.11 -13.41 -10.45
N ARG A 392 -14.82 -14.60 -10.99
CA ARG A 392 -15.57 -15.20 -12.12
C ARG A 392 -17.02 -15.56 -11.77
N GLY A 393 -17.35 -15.66 -10.48
CA GLY A 393 -18.72 -15.90 -10.02
C GLY A 393 -19.55 -14.63 -9.82
N GLN A 394 -18.98 -13.43 -9.99
CA GLN A 394 -19.72 -12.17 -9.80
C GLN A 394 -20.69 -11.86 -10.94
N ALA A 395 -20.45 -12.40 -12.13
CA ALA A 395 -21.33 -12.26 -13.29
C ALA A 395 -21.22 -13.51 -14.18
N GLY A 396 -22.35 -13.95 -14.74
CA GLY A 396 -22.37 -15.05 -15.72
C GLY A 396 -21.99 -14.63 -17.14
N GLU A 397 -21.99 -13.32 -17.41
CA GLU A 397 -21.59 -12.71 -18.69
C GLU A 397 -20.21 -12.06 -18.60
N ARG A 398 -19.60 -11.79 -19.76
CA ARG A 398 -18.37 -11.01 -19.88
C ARG A 398 -18.67 -9.58 -20.34
N PHE A 399 -17.80 -8.65 -19.99
CA PHE A 399 -17.96 -7.22 -20.29
C PHE A 399 -16.94 -6.74 -21.31
N ASP A 400 -17.42 -5.98 -22.29
CA ASP A 400 -16.58 -5.36 -23.31
C ASP A 400 -15.91 -4.09 -22.78
N VAL A 401 -16.52 -3.44 -21.78
CA VAL A 401 -16.00 -2.24 -21.12
C VAL A 401 -16.04 -2.40 -19.61
N LEU A 402 -14.90 -2.17 -18.94
CA LEU A 402 -14.82 -2.07 -17.49
C LEU A 402 -14.43 -0.66 -17.08
N VAL A 403 -15.18 -0.06 -16.15
CA VAL A 403 -14.98 1.30 -15.63
C VAL A 403 -14.65 1.23 -14.15
N TYR A 404 -13.57 1.89 -13.73
CA TYR A 404 -13.23 2.02 -12.32
C TYR A 404 -12.38 3.26 -12.01
N GLY A 405 -12.44 3.70 -10.75
CA GLY A 405 -11.58 4.76 -10.24
C GLY A 405 -10.19 4.23 -9.84
N VAL A 406 -9.15 5.06 -9.87
CA VAL A 406 -7.86 4.74 -9.26
C VAL A 406 -7.55 5.78 -8.17
N PRO A 407 -7.51 5.36 -6.90
CA PRO A 407 -7.23 6.26 -5.80
C PRO A 407 -5.76 6.61 -5.69
N ASP A 408 -5.48 7.69 -4.96
CA ASP A 408 -4.13 8.18 -4.67
C ASP A 408 -3.45 7.41 -3.53
N THR A 409 -3.52 6.08 -3.59
CA THR A 409 -2.95 5.21 -2.55
C THR A 409 -2.27 3.99 -3.17
N SER A 410 -1.20 3.55 -2.52
CA SER A 410 -0.49 2.33 -2.88
C SER A 410 0.19 1.76 -1.64
N PRO A 411 0.20 0.43 -1.44
CA PRO A 411 1.06 -0.22 -0.45
C PRO A 411 2.53 0.18 -0.60
N TYR A 412 2.96 0.54 -1.82
CA TYR A 412 4.33 0.93 -2.14
C TYR A 412 4.60 2.43 -1.98
N ALA A 413 3.64 3.21 -1.47
CA ALA A 413 3.76 4.65 -1.24
C ALA A 413 3.47 5.04 0.22
N VAL A 414 3.52 4.10 1.17
CA VAL A 414 3.30 4.40 2.59
C VAL A 414 4.44 5.29 3.13
N PHE A 415 4.05 6.40 3.77
CA PHE A 415 4.89 7.54 4.14
C PHE A 415 5.60 8.22 2.95
N SER A 416 5.01 8.13 1.77
CA SER A 416 5.41 8.80 0.54
C SER A 416 4.13 9.16 -0.25
N HIS A 417 4.24 9.38 -1.56
CA HIS A 417 3.12 9.59 -2.45
C HIS A 417 3.23 8.68 -3.68
N VAL A 418 2.11 8.42 -4.35
CA VAL A 418 2.14 7.61 -5.58
C VAL A 418 2.77 8.41 -6.73
N ASN A 419 3.32 7.67 -7.69
CA ASN A 419 3.89 8.16 -8.94
C ASN A 419 3.15 7.49 -10.13
N PRO A 420 3.36 7.94 -11.39
CA PRO A 420 2.66 7.40 -12.55
C PRO A 420 2.72 5.87 -12.72
N ILE A 421 3.85 5.22 -12.40
CA ILE A 421 3.98 3.75 -12.45
C ILE A 421 3.05 3.10 -11.41
N LEU A 422 3.08 3.61 -10.18
CA LEU A 422 2.24 3.07 -9.10
C LEU A 422 0.75 3.27 -9.40
N THR A 423 0.36 4.40 -9.98
CA THR A 423 -1.03 4.71 -10.30
C THR A 423 -1.54 3.90 -11.50
N LEU A 424 -0.91 4.04 -12.67
CA LEU A 424 -1.40 3.48 -13.93
C LEU A 424 -1.20 1.96 -14.02
N VAL A 425 -0.04 1.49 -13.56
CA VAL A 425 0.37 0.10 -13.76
C VAL A 425 0.12 -0.73 -12.51
N SER A 426 0.76 -0.38 -11.38
CA SER A 426 0.65 -1.18 -10.16
C SER A 426 -0.77 -1.24 -9.59
N SER A 427 -1.44 -0.09 -9.45
CA SER A 427 -2.80 -0.01 -8.93
C SER A 427 -3.84 -0.26 -10.03
N GLY A 428 -3.75 0.47 -11.15
CA GLY A 428 -4.68 0.38 -12.28
C GLY A 428 -4.74 -1.02 -12.89
N LEU A 429 -3.63 -1.55 -13.39
CA LEU A 429 -3.59 -2.87 -14.03
C LEU A 429 -3.27 -4.04 -13.07
N GLY A 430 -2.68 -3.76 -11.91
CA GLY A 430 -2.36 -4.78 -10.91
C GLY A 430 -3.52 -5.06 -9.96
N TYR A 431 -3.63 -4.27 -8.90
CA TYR A 431 -4.62 -4.48 -7.83
C TYR A 431 -6.07 -4.50 -8.35
N LEU A 432 -6.39 -3.62 -9.29
CA LEU A 432 -7.72 -3.50 -9.90
C LEU A 432 -7.88 -4.35 -11.17
N GLY A 433 -6.83 -4.46 -11.98
CA GLY A 433 -6.87 -5.14 -13.28
C GLY A 433 -7.14 -6.66 -13.22
N GLY A 434 -6.98 -7.31 -12.07
CA GLY A 434 -7.38 -8.72 -11.92
C GLY A 434 -8.88 -8.98 -12.11
N LEU A 435 -9.74 -7.96 -11.98
CA LEU A 435 -11.16 -8.09 -12.34
C LEU A 435 -11.38 -7.94 -13.86
N ALA A 436 -10.57 -7.14 -14.54
CA ALA A 436 -10.61 -7.02 -16.00
C ALA A 436 -10.28 -8.36 -16.68
N GLU A 437 -9.31 -9.11 -16.17
CA GLU A 437 -9.03 -10.47 -16.67
C GLU A 437 -10.16 -11.46 -16.33
N ALA A 438 -10.76 -11.35 -15.14
CA ALA A 438 -11.80 -12.29 -14.72
C ALA A 438 -13.13 -12.10 -15.48
N ALA A 439 -13.58 -10.85 -15.60
CA ALA A 439 -14.91 -10.48 -16.08
C ALA A 439 -14.91 -9.84 -17.48
N GLY A 440 -13.77 -9.36 -17.97
CA GLY A 440 -13.69 -8.78 -19.31
C GLY A 440 -13.72 -9.83 -20.43
N SER A 441 -14.33 -9.47 -21.55
CA SER A 441 -14.15 -10.15 -22.84
C SER A 441 -12.69 -10.01 -23.30
N PRO A 442 -12.10 -11.01 -24.00
CA PRO A 442 -10.81 -10.82 -24.66
C PRO A 442 -10.85 -9.57 -25.57
N GLY A 443 -9.88 -8.67 -25.42
CA GLY A 443 -9.84 -7.40 -26.14
C GLY A 443 -10.73 -6.30 -25.55
N CYS A 444 -11.25 -6.47 -24.32
CA CYS A 444 -12.06 -5.44 -23.66
C CYS A 444 -11.33 -4.11 -23.50
N THR A 445 -12.11 -3.03 -23.33
CA THR A 445 -11.61 -1.72 -22.95
C THR A 445 -11.68 -1.55 -21.45
N VAL A 446 -10.58 -1.12 -20.84
CA VAL A 446 -10.55 -0.63 -19.46
C VAL A 446 -10.58 0.89 -19.47
N ILE A 447 -11.48 1.48 -18.69
CA ILE A 447 -11.56 2.91 -18.42
C ILE A 447 -11.17 3.11 -16.96
N MET A 448 -10.09 3.83 -16.73
CA MET A 448 -9.61 4.18 -15.38
C MET A 448 -9.74 5.68 -15.14
N ALA A 449 -10.51 6.08 -14.13
CA ALA A 449 -10.67 7.49 -13.74
C ALA A 449 -9.59 7.86 -12.72
N THR A 450 -8.68 8.77 -13.08
CA THR A 450 -7.61 9.21 -12.17
C THR A 450 -6.94 10.50 -12.66
N PRO A 451 -6.54 11.41 -11.74
CA PRO A 451 -5.79 12.61 -12.12
C PRO A 451 -4.35 12.31 -12.53
N VAL A 452 -3.76 11.21 -12.04
CA VAL A 452 -2.38 10.76 -12.32
C VAL A 452 -1.33 11.92 -12.37
N PRO A 453 -1.07 12.59 -11.23
CA PRO A 453 -0.10 13.68 -11.20
C PRO A 453 1.32 13.20 -11.57
N ASP A 454 2.06 14.00 -12.33
CA ASP A 454 3.48 13.78 -12.60
C ASP A 454 4.34 14.18 -11.39
N ARG A 455 4.48 13.26 -10.44
CA ARG A 455 5.26 13.47 -9.22
C ARG A 455 6.07 12.24 -8.87
N TRP A 456 7.29 12.48 -8.39
CA TRP A 456 8.26 11.42 -8.09
C TRP A 456 8.97 11.70 -6.77
N ASP A 457 8.80 10.81 -5.79
CA ASP A 457 9.63 10.81 -4.60
C ASP A 457 10.93 10.07 -4.92
N ARG A 458 11.96 10.82 -5.33
CA ARG A 458 13.25 10.26 -5.74
C ARG A 458 14.05 9.67 -4.58
N ALA A 459 13.69 9.97 -3.33
CA ALA A 459 14.33 9.38 -2.16
C ALA A 459 13.75 7.99 -1.87
N THR A 460 12.41 7.88 -1.86
CA THR A 460 11.69 6.63 -1.61
C THR A 460 11.78 5.70 -2.82
N HIS A 461 11.62 6.21 -4.04
CA HIS A 461 11.54 5.44 -5.28
C HIS A 461 12.70 5.78 -6.25
N PRO A 462 13.97 5.56 -5.87
CA PRO A 462 15.12 6.11 -6.60
C PRO A 462 15.26 5.59 -8.04
N SER A 463 14.87 4.33 -8.30
CA SER A 463 14.96 3.72 -9.63
C SER A 463 13.75 4.00 -10.53
N TYR A 464 12.63 4.45 -9.96
CA TYR A 464 11.35 4.56 -10.68
C TYR A 464 11.36 5.58 -11.83
N PRO A 465 11.92 6.80 -11.67
CA PRO A 465 12.04 7.73 -12.79
C PRO A 465 12.82 7.14 -13.95
N GLU A 466 13.86 6.36 -13.68
CA GLU A 466 14.65 5.75 -14.73
C GLU A 466 13.89 4.61 -15.44
N VAL A 467 13.12 3.81 -14.72
CA VAL A 467 12.21 2.83 -15.34
C VAL A 467 11.22 3.54 -16.26
N TRP A 468 10.66 4.66 -15.82
CA TRP A 468 9.75 5.47 -16.62
C TRP A 468 10.42 6.02 -17.87
N GLU A 469 11.59 6.64 -17.76
CA GLU A 469 12.25 7.35 -18.87
C GLU A 469 13.01 6.43 -19.83
N ARG A 470 13.54 5.29 -19.36
CA ARG A 470 14.43 4.43 -20.15
C ARG A 470 13.88 3.05 -20.49
N VAL A 471 12.97 2.51 -19.69
CA VAL A 471 12.45 1.15 -19.91
C VAL A 471 11.13 1.19 -20.70
N LEU A 472 10.15 1.95 -20.20
CA LEU A 472 8.80 1.97 -20.78
C LEU A 472 8.71 2.52 -22.22
N PRO A 473 9.59 3.45 -22.68
CA PRO A 473 9.63 3.84 -24.09
C PRO A 473 10.19 2.76 -25.01
N VAL A 474 11.00 1.84 -24.47
CA VAL A 474 11.64 0.78 -25.26
C VAL A 474 10.72 -0.42 -25.43
N THR A 475 10.06 -0.85 -24.35
CA THR A 475 9.11 -1.97 -24.39
C THR A 475 8.11 -1.88 -23.25
N ARG A 476 6.92 -2.43 -23.49
CA ARG A 476 5.85 -2.61 -22.51
C ARG A 476 5.55 -4.10 -22.26
N ASP A 477 6.29 -4.99 -22.92
CA ASP A 477 6.21 -6.42 -22.65
C ASP A 477 6.91 -6.71 -21.32
N PRO A 478 6.18 -7.10 -20.25
CA PRO A 478 6.78 -7.32 -18.95
C PRO A 478 7.74 -8.52 -18.91
N TYR A 479 7.61 -9.50 -19.82
CA TYR A 479 8.53 -10.63 -19.91
C TYR A 479 9.86 -10.19 -20.52
N GLU A 480 9.79 -9.36 -21.54
CA GLU A 480 10.96 -8.72 -22.11
C GLU A 480 11.63 -7.79 -21.09
N ILE A 481 10.84 -6.98 -20.37
CA ILE A 481 11.34 -6.07 -19.33
C ILE A 481 12.10 -6.87 -18.26
N MET A 482 11.48 -7.93 -17.75
CA MET A 482 12.10 -8.83 -16.77
C MET A 482 13.43 -9.38 -17.28
N ARG A 483 13.45 -9.94 -18.49
CA ARG A 483 14.64 -10.58 -19.08
C ARG A 483 15.77 -9.59 -19.34
N ARG A 484 15.46 -8.35 -19.75
CA ARG A 484 16.47 -7.37 -20.19
C ARG A 484 16.97 -6.47 -19.07
N PHE A 485 16.14 -6.12 -18.10
CA PHE A 485 16.44 -5.03 -17.16
C PHE A 485 16.45 -5.45 -15.70
N ALA A 486 15.83 -6.56 -15.30
CA ALA A 486 15.67 -6.88 -13.88
C ALA A 486 17.02 -7.11 -13.16
N ASP A 487 17.88 -7.98 -13.70
CA ASP A 487 19.19 -8.27 -13.10
C ASP A 487 20.15 -7.07 -13.15
N ASP A 488 20.08 -6.26 -14.22
CA ASP A 488 20.85 -5.04 -14.34
C ASP A 488 20.47 -4.05 -13.23
N PHE A 489 19.18 -3.69 -13.13
CA PHE A 489 18.68 -2.79 -12.08
C PHE A 489 19.00 -3.33 -10.69
N ALA A 490 18.80 -4.63 -10.46
CA ALA A 490 19.07 -5.27 -9.16
C ALA A 490 20.51 -5.08 -8.68
N ARG A 491 21.48 -4.86 -9.58
CA ARG A 491 22.91 -4.82 -9.23
C ARG A 491 23.54 -3.43 -9.30
N ARG A 492 22.75 -2.37 -9.52
CA ARG A 492 23.29 -1.01 -9.73
C ARG A 492 23.79 -0.37 -8.43
N PRO A 493 25.10 -0.03 -8.31
CA PRO A 493 25.68 0.42 -7.06
C PRO A 493 25.00 1.63 -6.41
N ALA A 494 24.68 2.67 -7.19
CA ALA A 494 24.07 3.89 -6.66
C ALA A 494 22.67 3.66 -6.06
N TYR A 495 21.90 2.73 -6.63
CA TYR A 495 20.57 2.39 -6.12
C TYR A 495 20.63 1.38 -4.98
N LEU A 496 21.60 0.46 -4.99
CA LEU A 496 21.88 -0.39 -3.84
C LEU A 496 22.28 0.43 -2.62
N GLU A 497 23.10 1.46 -2.79
CA GLU A 497 23.42 2.40 -1.72
C GLU A 497 22.15 3.14 -1.22
N ALA A 498 21.28 3.55 -2.14
CA ALA A 498 20.01 4.18 -1.76
C ALA A 498 19.11 3.26 -0.93
N TYR A 499 19.00 1.98 -1.33
CA TYR A 499 18.25 0.95 -0.60
C TYR A 499 18.84 0.68 0.78
N ARG A 500 20.15 0.39 0.84
CA ARG A 500 20.84 -0.06 2.06
C ARG A 500 20.94 1.05 3.11
N ALA A 501 21.24 2.27 2.68
CA ALA A 501 21.66 3.36 3.58
C ALA A 501 20.74 4.59 3.57
N ARG A 502 19.84 4.73 2.58
CA ARG A 502 19.04 5.97 2.40
C ARG A 502 17.53 5.73 2.35
N PHE A 503 17.07 4.58 2.85
CA PHE A 503 15.64 4.25 2.95
C PHE A 503 14.90 4.30 1.60
N GLY A 504 15.60 4.03 0.48
CA GLY A 504 14.97 3.83 -0.83
C GLY A 504 14.46 2.40 -0.99
N PHE A 505 13.53 2.17 -1.91
CA PHE A 505 13.17 0.82 -2.35
C PHE A 505 14.35 0.15 -3.06
N HIS A 506 14.41 -1.19 -3.01
CA HIS A 506 15.39 -1.94 -3.79
C HIS A 506 15.22 -1.60 -5.29
N PRO A 507 16.29 -1.38 -6.07
CA PRO A 507 16.17 -0.90 -7.44
C PRO A 507 15.26 -1.74 -8.34
N VAL A 508 15.32 -3.07 -8.18
CA VAL A 508 14.50 -4.00 -8.97
C VAL A 508 13.00 -3.81 -8.72
N HIS A 509 12.59 -3.23 -7.60
CA HIS A 509 11.18 -3.03 -7.28
C HIS A 509 10.47 -2.15 -8.33
N GLY A 510 11.18 -1.16 -8.92
CA GLY A 510 10.65 -0.37 -10.04
C GLY A 510 10.34 -1.23 -11.28
N ILE A 511 11.16 -2.25 -11.55
CA ILE A 511 10.93 -3.24 -12.61
C ILE A 511 9.76 -4.17 -12.26
N LEU A 512 9.69 -4.65 -11.02
CA LEU A 512 8.58 -5.51 -10.58
C LEU A 512 7.23 -4.78 -10.65
N ALA A 513 7.21 -3.47 -10.36
CA ALA A 513 6.02 -2.65 -10.36
C ALA A 513 5.39 -2.48 -11.76
N VAL A 514 6.11 -2.79 -12.84
CA VAL A 514 5.57 -2.72 -14.21
C VAL A 514 5.06 -4.06 -14.76
N TYR A 515 5.26 -5.17 -14.04
CA TYR A 515 4.77 -6.49 -14.47
C TYR A 515 3.25 -6.61 -14.68
N PRO A 516 2.39 -5.83 -14.00
CA PRO A 516 0.97 -5.78 -14.33
C PRO A 516 0.64 -5.36 -15.77
N LEU A 517 1.59 -4.80 -16.54
CA LEU A 517 1.44 -4.58 -17.98
C LEU A 517 1.06 -5.86 -18.74
N LYS A 518 1.30 -7.05 -18.18
CA LYS A 518 0.86 -8.32 -18.77
C LYS A 518 -0.64 -8.34 -19.06
N ARG A 519 -1.44 -7.55 -18.33
CA ARG A 519 -2.89 -7.46 -18.55
C ARG A 519 -3.25 -6.94 -19.93
N LEU A 520 -2.35 -6.24 -20.61
CA LEU A 520 -2.52 -5.80 -21.99
C LEU A 520 -2.56 -6.96 -23.00
N GLN A 521 -2.22 -8.20 -22.60
CA GLN A 521 -2.46 -9.40 -23.41
C GLN A 521 -3.95 -9.78 -23.48
N HIS A 522 -4.74 -9.36 -22.48
CA HIS A 522 -6.20 -9.59 -22.43
C HIS A 522 -6.99 -8.30 -22.69
N VAL A 523 -6.53 -7.18 -22.13
CA VAL A 523 -7.13 -5.85 -22.28
C VAL A 523 -6.62 -5.24 -23.59
N GLY A 524 -7.53 -5.07 -24.55
CA GLY A 524 -7.18 -4.54 -25.87
C GLY A 524 -6.95 -3.04 -25.90
N ARG A 525 -7.51 -2.31 -24.92
CA ARG A 525 -7.40 -0.84 -24.83
C ARG A 525 -7.52 -0.37 -23.39
N VAL A 526 -6.72 0.63 -23.02
CA VAL A 526 -6.85 1.38 -21.76
C VAL A 526 -7.12 2.83 -22.10
N ILE A 527 -8.15 3.42 -21.47
CA ILE A 527 -8.47 4.84 -21.56
C ILE A 527 -8.40 5.44 -20.15
N VAL A 528 -7.53 6.43 -19.94
CA VAL A 528 -7.47 7.21 -18.71
C VAL A 528 -8.43 8.40 -18.82
N ALA A 529 -9.42 8.42 -17.94
CA ALA A 529 -10.45 9.45 -17.90
C ALA A 529 -10.08 10.56 -16.91
N GLY A 530 -10.06 11.79 -17.39
CA GLY A 530 -9.73 13.00 -16.64
C GLY A 530 -8.30 13.03 -16.09
N PRO A 531 -7.23 12.71 -16.83
CA PRO A 531 -5.88 12.96 -16.31
C PRO A 531 -5.60 14.46 -16.20
N GLN A 532 -4.78 14.87 -15.23
CA GLN A 532 -4.28 16.25 -15.12
C GLN A 532 -3.38 16.60 -16.30
N ASP A 533 -2.48 15.68 -16.66
CA ASP A 533 -1.63 15.75 -17.84
C ASP A 533 -1.89 14.54 -18.75
N PRO A 534 -2.51 14.74 -19.93
CA PRO A 534 -2.74 13.67 -20.89
C PRO A 534 -1.48 12.99 -21.44
N GLU A 535 -0.31 13.62 -21.38
CA GLU A 535 0.95 13.03 -21.86
C GLU A 535 1.43 11.89 -20.95
N ILE A 536 1.08 11.93 -19.65
CA ILE A 536 1.51 10.91 -18.68
C ILE A 536 0.92 9.53 -19.01
N PRO A 537 -0.40 9.36 -19.24
CA PRO A 537 -0.94 8.09 -19.76
C PRO A 537 -0.41 7.72 -21.16
N ARG A 538 -0.22 8.71 -22.04
CA ARG A 538 0.26 8.47 -23.41
C ARG A 538 1.68 7.91 -23.44
N HIS A 539 2.51 8.27 -22.47
CA HIS A 539 3.86 7.73 -22.31
C HIS A 539 3.89 6.20 -22.19
N VAL A 540 2.87 5.59 -21.56
CA VAL A 540 2.71 4.13 -21.48
C VAL A 540 1.80 3.56 -22.57
N GLY A 541 1.44 4.39 -23.55
CA GLY A 541 0.58 4.10 -24.69
C GLY A 541 -0.87 3.81 -24.30
N PHE A 542 -1.37 4.48 -23.27
CA PHE A 542 -2.79 4.50 -22.95
C PHE A 542 -3.45 5.72 -23.59
N ASP A 543 -4.70 5.55 -24.00
CA ASP A 543 -5.50 6.65 -24.51
C ASP A 543 -6.01 7.53 -23.37
N THR A 544 -6.42 8.75 -23.70
CA THR A 544 -6.99 9.68 -22.72
C THR A 544 -8.33 10.24 -23.20
N ALA A 545 -9.20 10.53 -22.23
CA ALA A 545 -10.46 11.25 -22.43
C ALA A 545 -10.63 12.27 -21.30
N PRO A 546 -11.27 13.42 -21.55
CA PRO A 546 -11.48 14.45 -20.52
C PRO A 546 -12.48 14.02 -19.44
N SER A 547 -13.38 13.06 -19.74
CA SER A 547 -14.34 12.52 -18.77
C SER A 547 -14.56 11.01 -18.95
N VAL A 548 -15.24 10.41 -17.98
CA VAL A 548 -15.62 8.99 -18.01
C VAL A 548 -16.68 8.74 -19.08
N GLU A 549 -17.64 9.65 -19.24
CA GLU A 549 -18.70 9.61 -20.24
C GLU A 549 -18.12 9.57 -21.65
N GLU A 550 -17.14 10.44 -21.94
CA GLU A 550 -16.48 10.44 -23.24
C GLU A 550 -15.64 9.17 -23.46
N ALA A 551 -14.95 8.68 -22.43
CA ALA A 551 -14.24 7.41 -22.50
C ALA A 551 -15.20 6.24 -22.83
N VAL A 552 -16.39 6.22 -22.22
CA VAL A 552 -17.43 5.22 -22.48
C VAL A 552 -17.98 5.36 -23.90
N ALA A 553 -18.24 6.57 -24.39
CA ALA A 553 -18.68 6.81 -25.76
C ALA A 553 -17.65 6.30 -26.78
N ARG A 554 -16.36 6.59 -26.56
CA ARG A 554 -15.26 6.08 -27.40
C ARG A 554 -15.12 4.56 -27.34
N ALA A 555 -15.36 3.95 -26.19
CA ALA A 555 -15.36 2.50 -26.04
C ALA A 555 -16.56 1.86 -26.78
N ALA A 556 -17.74 2.46 -26.68
CA ALA A 556 -18.95 2.01 -27.39
C ALA A 556 -18.84 2.15 -28.91
N ALA A 557 -18.16 3.19 -29.41
CA ALA A 557 -17.86 3.33 -30.84
C ALA A 557 -17.02 2.16 -31.38
N ARG A 558 -16.20 1.53 -30.54
CA ARG A 558 -15.37 0.36 -30.90
C ARG A 558 -16.12 -0.95 -30.73
N HIS A 559 -16.77 -1.15 -29.60
CA HIS A 559 -17.40 -2.43 -29.22
C HIS A 559 -18.87 -2.55 -29.65
N GLY A 560 -19.44 -1.49 -30.20
CA GLY A 560 -20.85 -1.40 -30.55
C GLY A 560 -21.67 -0.66 -29.49
N ARG A 561 -22.77 -0.05 -29.92
CA ARG A 561 -23.63 0.79 -29.07
C ARG A 561 -24.27 0.04 -27.91
N ASP A 562 -24.41 -1.28 -28.04
CA ASP A 562 -25.02 -2.16 -27.04
C ASP A 562 -23.99 -2.98 -26.25
N CYS A 563 -22.70 -2.62 -26.33
CA CYS A 563 -21.63 -3.28 -25.58
C CYS A 563 -21.95 -3.42 -24.09
N ALA A 564 -21.53 -4.53 -23.50
CA ALA A 564 -21.70 -4.84 -22.10
C ALA A 564 -20.72 -4.02 -21.26
N ILE A 565 -21.24 -3.23 -20.31
CA ILE A 565 -20.45 -2.32 -19.48
C ILE A 565 -20.55 -2.77 -18.02
N ALA A 566 -19.39 -2.85 -17.36
CA ALA A 566 -19.30 -3.04 -15.91
C ALA A 566 -18.62 -1.86 -15.23
N TYR A 567 -19.23 -1.36 -14.16
CA TYR A 567 -18.58 -0.49 -13.18
C TYR A 567 -18.07 -1.34 -12.02
N VAL A 568 -16.82 -1.14 -11.60
CA VAL A 568 -16.24 -1.82 -10.45
C VAL A 568 -16.34 -0.96 -9.21
N ARG A 569 -17.24 -1.35 -8.30
CA ARG A 569 -17.34 -0.73 -6.98
C ARG A 569 -16.11 -1.06 -6.14
N GLN A 570 -15.48 -0.01 -5.61
CA GLN A 570 -14.33 -0.09 -4.73
C GLN A 570 -14.72 0.32 -3.30
N PRO A 571 -13.97 -0.14 -2.28
CA PRO A 571 -14.17 0.38 -0.93
C PRO A 571 -13.90 1.89 -0.93
N VAL A 572 -14.73 2.65 -0.22
CA VAL A 572 -14.42 4.05 0.06
C VAL A 572 -13.15 4.04 0.92
N LEU A 573 -12.05 4.56 0.38
CA LEU A 573 -10.82 4.61 1.15
C LEU A 573 -11.02 5.56 2.32
N PRO A 574 -10.71 5.15 3.57
CA PRO A 574 -10.57 6.12 4.64
C PRO A 574 -9.41 7.04 4.24
N HIS A 575 -9.65 8.34 4.16
CA HIS A 575 -8.56 9.31 4.09
C HIS A 575 -7.70 9.10 5.34
N PRO A 576 -6.39 8.78 5.20
CA PRO A 576 -5.50 8.85 6.34
C PRO A 576 -5.41 10.32 6.74
N SER A 577 -6.11 10.67 7.81
CA SER A 577 -6.01 11.97 8.49
C SER A 577 -4.61 12.20 9.05
#